data_AF-A0A919VPM7-F1
#
_entry.id   AF-A0A919VPM7-F1
#
_cell.length_a   1.000
_cell.length_b   1.000
_cell.length_c   1.000
_cell.angle_alpha   90.00
_cell.angle_beta   90.00
_cell.angle_gamma   90.00
#
_symmetry.space_group_name_H-M   'P 1'
#
loop_
_entity.id
_entity.type
_entity.pdbx_description
1 polymer ?
#
loop_
_entity_poly.entity_id
_entity_poly.type
_entity_poly.pdbx_seq_one_letter_code
_entity_poly.pdbx_strand_id
1 'polypeptide(L)'
;MTPVQATSAVRGLEVTDPQEGALTDLATGPITEEEIDSDLLAEAQRHFSAHSSNAAINEALRRLVEQEREKRRAARARLNERYEAGAFDFSQLDAAEERDIWSIPAR
;
A
#
# COMPACT_ATOMS: atom_id res chain seq x y z
N MET A 1 56.41 -5.70 31.81
CA MET A 1 56.52 -5.67 30.33
C MET A 1 55.64 -6.75 29.73
N THR A 2 54.49 -6.35 29.19
CA THR A 2 53.86 -6.81 27.94
C THR A 2 52.58 -5.97 27.76
N PRO A 3 52.34 -5.38 26.58
CA PRO A 3 51.23 -4.45 26.35
C PRO A 3 49.97 -5.21 25.89
N VAL A 4 48.79 -4.80 26.37
CA VAL A 4 47.51 -5.20 25.77
C VAL A 4 46.97 -4.03 24.96
N GLN A 5 46.58 -4.36 23.74
CA GLN A 5 46.47 -3.50 22.57
C GLN A 5 45.30 -2.53 22.66
N ALA A 6 45.55 -1.29 22.20
CA ALA A 6 44.52 -0.32 21.87
C ALA A 6 43.73 -0.81 20.65
N THR A 7 42.43 -1.08 20.83
CA THR A 7 41.48 -1.20 19.73
C THR A 7 40.69 0.10 19.64
N SER A 8 40.89 0.74 18.50
CA SER A 8 40.29 2.00 18.09
C SER A 8 38.84 1.79 17.62
N ALA A 9 37.99 2.72 18.04
CA ALA A 9 36.82 3.29 17.36
C ALA A 9 35.84 2.36 16.62
N VAL A 10 34.56 2.39 17.04
CA VAL A 10 33.49 3.10 16.30
C VAL A 10 32.46 3.59 17.32
N ARG A 11 32.38 4.91 17.48
CA ARG A 11 31.33 5.59 18.23
C ARG A 11 30.12 5.68 17.30
N GLY A 12 29.22 4.70 17.36
CA GLY A 12 27.92 4.79 16.71
C GLY A 12 27.11 5.88 17.40
N LEU A 13 26.78 6.95 16.67
CA LEU A 13 25.84 7.97 17.13
C LEU A 13 24.51 7.28 17.46
N GLU A 14 24.10 7.37 18.71
CA GLU A 14 22.69 7.25 19.08
C GLU A 14 21.94 8.41 18.43
N VAL A 15 21.12 8.10 17.43
CA VAL A 15 20.00 8.96 17.05
C VAL A 15 18.77 8.34 17.71
N THR A 16 18.43 8.84 18.89
CA THR A 16 17.12 8.63 19.47
C THR A 16 16.13 9.51 18.73
N ASP A 17 15.40 8.93 17.78
CA ASP A 17 14.21 9.55 17.22
C ASP A 17 12.98 8.81 17.77
N PRO A 18 12.24 9.38 18.75
CA PRO A 18 11.14 8.68 19.38
C PRO A 18 9.80 9.17 18.79
N GLN A 19 9.55 9.00 17.49
CA GLN A 19 8.21 9.21 16.88
C GLN A 19 8.05 8.41 15.58
N GLU A 20 8.21 7.08 15.59
CA GLU A 20 7.55 6.22 14.59
C GLU A 20 6.25 5.66 15.19
N GLY A 21 5.23 6.53 15.20
CA GLY A 21 3.86 6.17 15.55
C GLY A 21 3.20 5.37 14.43
N ALA A 22 2.95 4.09 14.72
CA ALA A 22 1.80 3.30 14.29
C ALA A 22 1.34 3.40 12.82
N LEU A 23 1.93 2.59 11.94
CA LEU A 23 1.35 2.08 10.68
C LEU A 23 2.19 0.83 10.37
N THR A 24 1.80 -0.41 10.67
CA THR A 24 0.60 -1.10 10.25
C THR A 24 0.58 -2.37 11.09
N ASP A 25 -0.38 -2.52 12.01
CA ASP A 25 -0.64 -3.83 12.62
C ASP A 25 -1.34 -4.66 11.53
N LEU A 26 -0.55 -5.27 10.65
CA LEU A 26 -1.06 -6.20 9.66
C LEU A 26 -1.59 -7.36 10.49
N ALA A 27 -2.91 -7.41 10.69
CA ALA A 27 -3.56 -8.49 11.40
C ALA A 27 -3.24 -9.80 10.67
N THR A 28 -2.14 -10.45 11.05
CA THR A 28 -1.80 -11.83 10.69
C THR A 28 -2.74 -12.72 11.49
N GLY A 29 -4.02 -12.66 11.16
CA GLY A 29 -4.97 -13.68 11.57
C GLY A 29 -4.45 -15.04 11.09
N PRO A 30 -4.88 -16.15 11.72
CA PRO A 30 -4.57 -17.47 11.19
C PRO A 30 -5.00 -17.51 9.71
N ILE A 31 -4.08 -17.92 8.83
CA ILE A 31 -4.41 -18.17 7.43
C ILE A 31 -5.41 -19.32 7.45
N THR A 32 -6.70 -18.99 7.35
CA THR A 32 -7.73 -19.98 7.09
C THR A 32 -7.52 -20.49 5.69
N GLU A 33 -7.40 -21.81 5.53
CA GLU A 33 -7.43 -22.45 4.21
C GLU A 33 -8.84 -22.24 3.64
N GLU A 34 -9.06 -21.11 2.99
CA GLU A 34 -10.28 -20.86 2.22
C GLU A 34 -10.28 -21.83 1.04
N GLU A 35 -11.34 -22.63 0.95
CA GLU A 35 -11.53 -23.57 -0.15
C GLU A 35 -11.77 -22.78 -1.43
N ILE A 36 -10.87 -22.91 -2.39
CA ILE A 36 -10.99 -22.29 -3.71
C ILE A 36 -11.88 -23.17 -4.56
N ASP A 37 -12.88 -22.56 -5.21
CA ASP A 37 -13.77 -23.24 -6.16
C ASP A 37 -12.97 -24.03 -7.21
N SER A 38 -13.18 -25.35 -7.23
CA SER A 38 -12.46 -26.28 -8.09
C SER A 38 -12.73 -26.05 -9.58
N ASP A 39 -13.93 -25.62 -9.94
CA ASP A 39 -14.31 -25.36 -11.33
C ASP A 39 -13.62 -24.09 -11.84
N LEU A 40 -13.60 -23.05 -11.01
CA LEU A 40 -12.87 -21.82 -11.29
C LEU A 40 -11.36 -22.08 -11.43
N LEU A 41 -10.82 -22.94 -10.57
CA LEU A 41 -9.40 -23.30 -10.58
C LEU A 41 -9.04 -24.10 -11.85
N ALA A 42 -9.88 -25.05 -12.26
CA ALA A 42 -9.71 -25.80 -13.50
C ALA A 42 -9.82 -24.89 -14.74
N GLU A 43 -10.73 -23.90 -14.72
CA GLU A 43 -10.82 -22.88 -15.76
C GLU A 43 -9.55 -22.02 -15.81
N ALA A 44 -9.08 -21.52 -14.66
CA ALA A 44 -7.85 -20.75 -14.57
C ALA A 44 -6.63 -21.53 -15.08
N GLN A 45 -6.51 -22.81 -14.73
CA GLN A 45 -5.43 -23.67 -15.24
C GLN A 45 -5.47 -23.80 -16.76
N ARG A 46 -6.65 -24.01 -17.36
CA ARG A 46 -6.82 -24.05 -18.81
C ARG A 46 -6.47 -22.71 -19.45
N HIS A 47 -7.01 -21.61 -18.91
CA HIS A 47 -6.82 -20.27 -19.43
C HIS A 47 -5.35 -19.81 -19.38
N PHE A 48 -4.64 -20.13 -18.30
CA PHE A 48 -3.22 -19.78 -18.14
C PHE A 48 -2.27 -20.87 -18.65
N SER A 49 -2.77 -22.00 -19.14
CA SER A 49 -1.97 -23.19 -19.47
C SER A 49 -1.03 -23.59 -18.32
N ALA A 50 -1.53 -23.48 -17.08
CA ALA A 50 -0.75 -23.72 -15.88
C ALA A 50 -0.72 -25.21 -15.54
N HIS A 51 0.47 -25.71 -15.21
CA HIS A 51 0.70 -27.12 -14.90
C HIS A 51 0.33 -27.51 -13.45
N SER A 52 -0.03 -26.52 -12.62
CA SER A 52 -0.45 -26.73 -11.24
C SER A 52 -1.43 -25.66 -10.78
N SER A 53 -2.20 -25.98 -9.75
CA SER A 53 -3.18 -25.07 -9.14
C SER A 53 -2.53 -23.80 -8.60
N ASN A 54 -1.40 -23.96 -7.90
CA ASN A 54 -0.64 -22.85 -7.37
C ASN A 54 -0.09 -21.95 -8.49
N ALA A 55 0.35 -22.53 -9.62
CA ALA A 55 0.79 -21.74 -10.76
C ALA A 55 -0.36 -20.92 -11.37
N ALA A 56 -1.56 -21.49 -11.48
CA ALA A 56 -2.74 -20.77 -11.97
C ALA A 56 -3.15 -19.62 -11.02
N ILE A 57 -3.16 -19.88 -9.71
CA ILE A 57 -3.49 -18.89 -8.67
C ILE A 57 -2.48 -17.74 -8.70
N ASN A 58 -1.19 -18.05 -8.70
CA ASN A 58 -0.14 -17.03 -8.70
C ASN A 58 -0.19 -16.16 -9.95
N GLU A 59 -0.48 -16.74 -11.11
CA GLU A 59 -0.63 -15.98 -12.35
C GLU A 59 -1.89 -15.10 -12.34
N ALA A 60 -3.02 -15.61 -11.82
CA ALA A 60 -4.23 -14.83 -11.63
C ALA A 60 -3.98 -13.61 -10.72
N LEU A 61 -3.35 -13.83 -9.56
CA LEU A 61 -3.01 -12.77 -8.61
C LEU A 61 -2.05 -11.75 -9.22
N ARG A 62 -1.04 -12.20 -9.96
CA ARG A 62 -0.11 -11.31 -10.66
C ARG A 62 -0.84 -10.40 -11.63
N ARG A 63 -1.74 -10.96 -12.46
CA ARG A 63 -2.51 -10.18 -13.44
C ARG A 63 -3.43 -9.18 -12.76
N LEU A 64 -4.10 -9.58 -11.68
CA LEU A 64 -4.95 -8.68 -10.89
C LEU A 64 -4.16 -7.48 -10.35
N VAL A 65 -3.00 -7.75 -9.75
CA VAL A 65 -2.13 -6.68 -9.21
C VAL A 65 -1.65 -5.74 -10.32
N GLU A 66 -1.28 -6.26 -11.48
CA GLU A 66 -0.81 -5.41 -12.58
C GLU A 66 -1.95 -4.56 -13.17
N GLN A 67 -3.14 -5.13 -13.35
CA GLN A 67 -4.33 -4.37 -13.77
C GLN A 67 -4.64 -3.24 -12.78
N GLU A 68 -4.53 -3.51 -11.49
CA GLU A 68 -4.79 -2.52 -10.46
C GLU A 68 -3.71 -1.41 -10.46
N ARG A 69 -2.45 -1.77 -10.67
CA ARG A 69 -1.37 -0.79 -10.86
C ARG A 69 -1.59 0.08 -12.08
N GLU A 70 -2.03 -0.51 -13.19
CA GLU A 70 -2.35 0.21 -14.41
C GLU A 70 -3.52 1.19 -14.21
N LYS A 71 -4.60 0.78 -13.54
CA LYS A 71 -5.71 1.67 -13.16
C LYS A 71 -5.23 2.85 -12.34
N ARG A 72 -4.36 2.62 -11.35
CA ARG A 72 -3.77 3.71 -10.53
C ARG A 72 -2.89 4.64 -11.36
N ARG A 73 -2.06 4.10 -12.26
CA ARG A 73 -1.25 4.91 -13.19
C ARG A 73 -2.14 5.78 -14.07
N ALA A 74 -3.18 5.22 -14.65
CA ALA A 74 -4.14 5.94 -15.49
C ALA A 74 -4.93 7.00 -14.72
N ALA A 75 -5.39 6.69 -13.51
CA ALA A 75 -6.08 7.64 -12.65
C ALA A 75 -5.18 8.82 -12.26
N ARG A 76 -3.92 8.55 -11.91
CA ARG A 76 -2.92 9.60 -11.61
C ARG A 76 -2.62 10.46 -12.83
N ALA A 77 -2.45 9.86 -14.01
CA ALA A 77 -2.23 10.60 -15.25
C ALA A 77 -3.40 11.55 -15.55
N ARG A 78 -4.64 11.06 -15.47
CA ARG A 78 -5.86 11.88 -15.64
C ARG A 78 -5.97 13.01 -14.62
N LEU A 79 -5.59 12.76 -13.37
CA LEU A 79 -5.57 13.79 -12.34
C LEU A 79 -4.54 14.88 -12.68
N ASN A 80 -3.34 14.48 -13.09
CA ASN A 80 -2.27 15.40 -13.48
C ASN A 80 -2.68 16.24 -14.70
N GLU A 81 -3.27 15.61 -15.73
CA GLU A 81 -3.79 16.31 -16.90
C GLU A 81 -4.84 17.38 -16.52
N ARG A 82 -5.75 17.07 -15.60
CA ARG A 82 -6.75 18.05 -15.11
C ARG A 82 -6.13 19.17 -14.30
N TYR A 83 -5.12 18.85 -13.49
CA TYR A 83 -4.37 19.83 -12.72
C TYR A 83 -3.62 20.81 -13.66
N GLU A 84 -2.87 20.27 -14.64
CA GLU A 84 -2.15 21.07 -15.64
C GLU A 84 -3.08 21.89 -16.53
N ALA A 85 -4.26 21.36 -16.85
CA ALA A 85 -5.29 22.08 -17.60
C ALA A 85 -5.96 23.21 -16.78
N GLY A 86 -5.59 23.40 -15.51
CA GLY A 86 -6.23 24.37 -14.61
C GLY A 86 -7.70 24.06 -14.33
N ALA A 87 -8.12 22.81 -14.54
CA ALA A 87 -9.52 22.38 -14.40
C ALA A 87 -9.92 22.08 -12.94
N PHE A 88 -8.99 22.30 -12.00
CA PHE A 88 -9.27 22.20 -10.57
C PHE A 88 -9.69 23.58 -10.05
N ASP A 89 -11.01 23.76 -9.87
CA ASP A 89 -11.57 24.91 -9.21
C ASP A 89 -11.50 24.71 -7.68
N PHE A 90 -10.41 25.18 -7.07
CA PHE A 90 -10.22 25.13 -5.63
C PHE A 90 -11.06 26.16 -4.86
N SER A 91 -11.73 27.10 -5.53
CA SER A 91 -12.54 28.13 -4.86
C SER A 91 -13.75 27.57 -4.11
N GLN A 92 -14.17 26.34 -4.44
CA GLN A 92 -15.25 25.64 -3.75
C GLN A 92 -14.79 24.84 -2.53
N LEU A 93 -13.49 24.56 -2.37
CA LEU A 93 -12.97 23.90 -1.17
C LEU A 93 -12.94 24.87 0.01
N ASP A 94 -12.51 26.11 -0.20
CA ASP A 94 -12.48 27.15 0.83
C ASP A 94 -13.90 27.49 1.35
N ALA A 95 -14.91 27.42 0.49
CA ALA A 95 -16.31 27.67 0.85
C ALA A 95 -16.95 26.54 1.70
N ALA A 96 -16.38 25.34 1.68
CA ALA A 96 -16.87 24.20 2.46
C ALA A 96 -16.32 24.20 3.90
N GLU A 97 -15.09 24.66 4.10
CA GLU A 97 -14.44 24.73 5.42
C GLU A 97 -15.10 25.79 6.33
N GLU A 98 -15.65 26.86 5.75
CA GLU A 98 -16.29 27.94 6.52
C GLU A 98 -17.70 27.57 7.05
N ARG A 99 -18.34 26.51 6.53
CA ARG A 99 -19.73 26.13 6.89
C ARG A 99 -19.88 25.10 8.00
N ASP A 100 -18.84 24.35 8.37
CA ASP A 100 -18.97 23.20 9.28
C ASP A 100 -18.20 23.33 10.62
N ILE A 101 -17.44 24.41 10.84
CA ILE A 101 -16.60 24.55 12.05
C ILE A 101 -17.40 24.94 13.31
N TRP A 102 -18.63 25.46 13.18
CA TRP A 102 -19.35 26.06 14.33
C TRP A 102 -20.68 25.40 14.72
N SER A 103 -21.06 24.24 14.15
CA SER A 103 -22.29 23.54 14.56
C SER A 103 -22.01 22.33 15.45
N ILE A 104 -21.48 22.58 16.65
CA ILE A 104 -21.53 21.60 17.75
C ILE A 104 -22.80 21.92 18.55
N PRO A 105 -23.88 21.12 18.46
CA PRO A 105 -25.03 21.31 19.34
C PRO A 105 -24.64 20.93 20.76
N ALA A 106 -24.57 21.93 21.65
CA ALA A 106 -24.40 21.73 23.08
C ALA A 106 -25.59 20.91 23.61
N ARG A 107 -25.29 19.76 24.23
CA ARG A 107 -26.24 18.96 25.02
C ARG A 107 -26.18 19.36 26.48
#